data_AF-A0A921DXQ6-F1
#
_entry.id   AF-A0A921DXQ6-F1
#
_cell.length_a   1.000
_cell.length_b   1.000
_cell.length_c   1.000
_cell.angle_alpha   90.00
_cell.angle_beta   90.00
_cell.angle_gamma   90.00
#
_symmetry.space_group_name_H-M   'P 1'
#
loop_
_entity.id
_entity.type
_entity.pdbx_description
1 polymer ?
#
loop_
_entity_poly.entity_id
_entity_poly.type
_entity_poly.pdbx_seq_one_letter_code
_entity_poly.pdbx_strand_id
1 'polypeptide(L)'
;METAIFLYSAGKQKEVFAYEFKKKKKYPKGSFICPECGEDVSLYFSNKQKNYFAHYMRVGSEKECELRVDGNSNLTIYQRLSTPLYLKKSKLNGYELNLALKALNQELLIEAERENAYLEVIFGESKKRINIDRFNFSGEELNLFKIDQYPKFNKQFVIEYVNLPASIDKWSNFINPVLESGILFSLNSNIGKSIRHGDTI
;
A
#
# COMPACT_ATOMS: atom_id res chain seq x y z
N MET A 1 -19.94 -0.07 2.00
CA MET A 1 -18.84 -1.00 2.35
C MET A 1 -18.57 -0.94 3.85
N GLU A 2 -18.15 -2.05 4.46
CA GLU A 2 -17.92 -2.12 5.91
C GLU A 2 -16.50 -1.68 6.31
N THR A 3 -15.51 -1.82 5.43
CA THR A 3 -14.12 -1.42 5.67
C THR A 3 -13.65 -0.28 4.78
N ALA A 4 -12.63 0.45 5.24
CA ALA A 4 -11.89 1.44 4.47
C ALA A 4 -10.44 1.54 4.97
N ILE A 5 -9.57 2.17 4.17
CA ILE A 5 -8.24 2.58 4.62
C ILE A 5 -8.34 3.96 5.28
N PHE A 6 -8.07 4.04 6.58
CA PHE A 6 -8.07 5.29 7.33
C PHE A 6 -6.69 5.93 7.33
N LEU A 7 -6.60 7.13 6.75
CA LEU A 7 -5.43 8.01 6.78
C LEU A 7 -5.46 8.88 8.04
N TYR A 8 -4.93 8.35 9.14
CA TYR A 8 -5.04 9.02 10.44
C TYR A 8 -3.91 10.00 10.75
N SER A 9 -2.82 9.94 9.99
CA SER A 9 -1.76 10.94 9.98
C SER A 9 -0.94 10.83 8.69
N ALA A 10 -0.18 11.86 8.34
CA ALA A 10 0.67 11.85 7.15
C ALA A 10 1.53 10.57 7.08
N GLY A 11 1.36 9.79 6.01
CA GLY A 11 2.09 8.55 5.79
C GLY A 11 1.67 7.35 6.65
N LYS A 12 0.71 7.49 7.58
CA LYS A 12 0.18 6.36 8.37
C LYS A 12 -1.23 6.00 7.93
N GLN A 13 -1.41 4.73 7.63
CA GLN A 13 -2.66 4.17 7.13
C GLN A 13 -2.94 2.85 7.84
N LYS A 14 -4.22 2.58 8.14
CA LYS A 14 -4.67 1.27 8.63
C LYS A 14 -6.02 0.93 8.03
N GLU A 15 -6.27 -0.35 7.82
CA GLU A 15 -7.62 -0.81 7.55
C GLU A 15 -8.46 -0.67 8.83
N VAL A 16 -9.71 -0.26 8.65
CA VAL A 16 -10.65 -0.02 9.74
C VAL A 16 -12.03 -0.46 9.34
N PHE A 17 -12.81 -0.89 10.33
CA PHE A 17 -14.24 -1.10 10.15
C PHE A 17 -15.03 0.16 10.48
N ALA A 18 -16.13 0.39 9.76
CA ALA A 18 -17.00 1.53 9.98
C ALA A 18 -17.61 1.55 11.40
N TYR A 19 -17.76 0.39 12.04
CA TYR A 19 -18.28 0.28 13.41
C TYR A 19 -17.31 0.82 14.47
N GLU A 20 -16.01 0.94 14.18
CA GLU A 20 -15.01 1.45 15.13
C GLU A 20 -15.19 2.94 15.42
N PHE A 21 -15.92 3.65 14.56
CA PHE A 21 -16.05 5.09 14.61
C PHE A 21 -17.36 5.55 15.26
N LYS A 22 -17.30 6.73 15.90
CA LYS A 22 -18.43 7.32 16.62
C LYS A 22 -18.81 8.68 16.02
N LYS A 23 -20.12 8.94 15.95
CA LYS A 23 -20.74 10.14 15.33
C LYS A 23 -20.24 11.49 15.88
N LYS A 24 -19.64 11.49 17.08
CA LYS A 24 -19.14 12.72 17.74
C LYS A 24 -17.87 13.28 17.11
N LYS A 25 -17.14 12.51 16.30
CA LYS A 25 -15.91 12.95 15.66
C LYS A 25 -16.18 13.31 14.18
N LYS A 26 -15.74 14.49 13.76
CA LYS A 26 -15.71 14.87 12.34
C LYS A 26 -14.43 14.32 11.71
N TYR A 27 -14.59 13.72 10.53
CA TYR A 27 -13.48 13.23 9.72
C TYR A 27 -13.42 14.07 8.45
N PRO A 28 -12.28 14.72 8.14
CA PRO A 28 -12.16 15.50 6.91
C PRO A 28 -12.30 14.62 5.66
N LYS A 29 -12.68 15.21 4.52
CA LYS A 29 -12.60 14.53 3.22
C LYS A 29 -11.16 14.06 2.95
N GLY A 30 -11.00 12.91 2.30
CA GLY A 30 -9.71 12.24 2.16
C GLY A 30 -9.25 11.47 3.41
N SER A 31 -10.04 11.42 4.50
CA SER A 31 -9.69 10.59 5.67
C SER A 31 -9.75 9.11 5.36
N PHE A 32 -10.66 8.69 4.48
CA PHE A 32 -10.91 7.28 4.19
C PHE A 32 -10.79 7.03 2.70
N ILE A 33 -10.11 5.95 2.36
CA ILE A 33 -9.90 5.49 0.99
C ILE A 33 -10.58 4.14 0.81
N CYS A 34 -11.27 3.97 -0.30
CA CYS A 34 -11.81 2.69 -0.72
C CYS A 34 -10.66 1.70 -0.92
N PRO A 35 -10.69 0.55 -0.23
CA PRO A 35 -9.64 -0.45 -0.36
C PRO A 35 -9.65 -1.13 -1.74
N GLU A 36 -10.76 -1.01 -2.46
CA GLU A 36 -11.00 -1.66 -3.75
C GLU A 36 -10.46 -0.84 -4.93
N CYS A 37 -10.81 0.45 -4.99
CA CYS A 37 -10.51 1.32 -6.13
C CYS A 37 -9.52 2.44 -5.82
N GLY A 38 -9.17 2.64 -4.54
CA GLY A 38 -8.28 3.73 -4.14
C GLY A 38 -8.94 5.12 -4.09
N GLU A 39 -10.24 5.23 -4.39
CA GLU A 39 -10.97 6.51 -4.37
C GLU A 39 -11.35 6.92 -2.93
N ASP A 40 -11.50 8.23 -2.70
CA ASP A 40 -12.01 8.78 -1.45
C ASP A 40 -13.43 8.25 -1.11
N VAL A 41 -13.61 7.81 0.13
CA VAL A 41 -14.92 7.42 0.68
C VAL A 41 -15.27 8.24 1.92
N SER A 42 -16.56 8.39 2.16
CA SER A 42 -17.10 9.03 3.36
C SER A 42 -17.66 8.00 4.33
N LEU A 43 -17.42 8.21 5.62
CA LEU A 43 -18.05 7.44 6.69
C LEU A 43 -19.47 7.97 6.94
N TYR A 44 -20.46 7.08 6.83
CA TYR A 44 -21.86 7.36 7.11
C TYR A 44 -22.30 6.65 8.40
N PHE A 45 -22.90 7.44 9.29
CA PHE A 45 -23.52 6.93 10.51
C PHE A 45 -25.00 6.70 10.26
N SER A 46 -25.44 5.44 10.35
CA SER A 46 -26.86 5.09 10.25
C SER A 46 -27.41 4.77 11.63
N ASN A 47 -28.62 5.25 11.91
CA ASN A 47 -29.35 4.87 13.14
C ASN A 47 -30.16 3.57 12.95
N LYS A 48 -30.35 3.12 11.71
CA LYS A 48 -31.19 1.95 11.35
C LYS A 48 -30.38 0.76 10.86
N GLN A 49 -29.14 0.98 10.44
CA GLN A 49 -28.22 -0.03 9.93
C GLN A 49 -26.85 0.19 10.57
N LYS A 50 -25.92 -0.76 10.38
CA LYS A 50 -24.52 -0.58 10.78
C LYS A 50 -23.94 0.66 10.06
N ASN A 51 -22.96 1.30 10.70
CA ASN A 51 -22.15 2.32 10.03
C ASN A 51 -21.51 1.72 8.76
N TYR A 52 -21.33 2.53 7.73
CA TYR A 52 -20.71 2.08 6.49
C TYR A 52 -19.93 3.22 5.84
N PHE A 53 -18.98 2.87 4.96
CA PHE A 53 -18.39 3.83 4.04
C PHE A 53 -19.10 3.82 2.70
N ALA A 54 -19.14 4.97 2.03
CA ALA A 54 -19.66 5.10 0.67
C ALA A 54 -18.86 6.13 -0.12
N HIS A 55 -18.75 5.91 -1.43
CA HIS A 55 -18.21 6.89 -2.36
C HIS A 55 -19.09 8.15 -2.41
N TYR A 56 -18.49 9.29 -2.76
CA TYR A 56 -19.25 10.50 -3.05
C TYR A 56 -20.17 10.25 -4.26
N MET A 57 -21.40 10.78 -4.25
CA MET A 57 -22.36 10.61 -5.36
C MET A 57 -21.76 11.06 -6.69
N ARG A 58 -21.94 10.22 -7.71
CA ARG A 58 -21.30 10.31 -9.03
C ARG A 58 -21.93 11.32 -9.96
N VAL A 59 -21.11 11.90 -10.82
CA VAL A 59 -21.53 12.57 -12.06
C VAL A 59 -21.22 11.61 -13.22
N GLY A 60 -22.26 10.97 -13.79
CA GLY A 60 -22.38 10.40 -15.15
C GLY A 60 -21.33 9.42 -15.76
N SER A 61 -20.03 9.56 -15.48
CA SER A 61 -18.94 8.93 -16.25
C SER A 61 -17.99 8.03 -15.44
N GLU A 62 -18.18 7.90 -14.13
CA GLU A 62 -17.33 7.05 -13.27
C GLU A 62 -17.83 5.58 -13.30
N LYS A 63 -17.02 4.62 -13.76
CA LYS A 63 -17.41 3.18 -13.77
C LYS A 63 -17.58 2.65 -12.35
N GLU A 64 -18.60 1.84 -12.09
CA GLU A 64 -18.94 1.22 -10.78
C GLU A 64 -17.74 0.52 -10.13
N CYS A 65 -17.52 0.85 -8.85
CA CYS A 65 -16.56 0.15 -8.00
C CYS A 65 -16.87 -1.35 -7.95
N GLU A 66 -18.16 -1.71 -8.03
CA GLU A 66 -18.67 -3.10 -8.10
C GLU A 66 -18.32 -3.80 -9.43
N LEU A 67 -18.02 -3.05 -10.51
CA LEU A 67 -17.67 -3.60 -11.82
C LEU A 67 -16.16 -3.72 -12.06
N ARG A 68 -15.31 -3.31 -11.11
CA ARG A 68 -13.84 -3.25 -11.33
C ARG A 68 -13.04 -4.32 -10.63
N VAL A 69 -13.57 -4.98 -9.61
CA VAL A 69 -12.96 -6.16 -9.00
C VAL A 69 -14.08 -7.01 -8.43
N ASP A 70 -14.15 -8.28 -8.83
CA ASP A 70 -14.98 -9.27 -8.16
C ASP A 70 -14.80 -9.13 -6.65
N GLY A 71 -15.86 -8.75 -5.93
CA GLY A 71 -15.89 -8.57 -4.46
C GLY A 71 -15.67 -9.86 -3.67
N ASN A 72 -14.92 -10.80 -4.26
CA ASN A 72 -14.66 -12.15 -3.82
C ASN A 72 -13.17 -12.52 -4.05
N SER A 73 -12.26 -11.54 -4.09
CA SER A 73 -10.84 -11.86 -4.15
C SER A 73 -10.38 -12.32 -2.76
N ASN A 74 -9.87 -13.55 -2.65
CA ASN A 74 -9.14 -14.05 -1.46
C ASN A 74 -7.81 -13.28 -1.20
N LEU A 75 -7.69 -12.07 -1.74
CA LEU A 75 -6.51 -11.23 -1.69
C LEU A 75 -6.70 -10.11 -0.67
N THR A 76 -5.70 -9.90 0.18
CA THR A 76 -5.67 -8.77 1.11
C THR A 76 -5.51 -7.46 0.35
N ILE A 77 -5.89 -6.33 0.98
CA ILE A 77 -5.70 -4.99 0.39
C ILE A 77 -4.24 -4.75 0.01
N TYR A 78 -3.30 -5.28 0.79
CA TYR A 78 -1.87 -5.16 0.52
C TYR A 78 -1.42 -5.93 -0.73
N GLN A 79 -2.14 -6.98 -1.10
CA GLN A 79 -1.89 -7.73 -2.34
C GLN A 79 -2.50 -7.00 -3.54
N ARG A 80 -3.64 -6.33 -3.32
CA ARG A 80 -4.41 -5.64 -4.37
C ARG A 80 -3.84 -4.27 -4.71
N LEU A 81 -3.39 -3.52 -3.71
CA LEU A 81 -2.78 -2.21 -3.90
C LEU A 81 -1.28 -2.37 -4.14
N SER A 82 -0.79 -1.79 -5.23
CA SER A 82 0.63 -1.83 -5.60
C SER A 82 1.56 -1.45 -4.44
N THR A 83 2.69 -2.12 -4.28
CA THR A 83 3.67 -1.78 -3.25
C THR A 83 4.17 -0.34 -3.46
N PRO A 84 4.10 0.56 -2.45
CA PRO A 84 4.46 1.97 -2.65
C PRO A 84 5.97 2.17 -2.75
N LEU A 85 6.36 3.19 -3.51
CA LEU A 85 7.73 3.68 -3.54
C LEU A 85 7.88 4.89 -2.64
N TYR A 86 9.07 5.05 -2.09
CA TYR A 86 9.42 6.15 -1.21
C TYR A 86 10.71 6.83 -1.67
N LEU A 87 10.70 8.15 -1.76
CA LEU A 87 11.91 8.96 -1.85
C LEU A 87 12.35 9.34 -0.43
N LYS A 88 13.56 8.95 -0.04
CA LYS A 88 14.14 9.32 1.27
C LYS A 88 15.35 10.19 1.04
N LYS A 89 15.46 11.31 1.75
CA LYS A 89 16.65 12.17 1.67
C LYS A 89 17.88 11.39 2.13
N SER A 90 18.90 11.33 1.28
CA SER A 90 20.17 10.67 1.59
C SER A 90 21.05 11.56 2.49
N LYS A 91 21.93 10.93 3.28
CA LYS A 91 22.93 11.63 4.09
C LYS A 91 24.03 12.30 3.25
N LEU A 92 24.24 11.82 2.02
CA LEU A 92 25.33 12.25 1.12
C LEU A 92 24.94 13.37 0.14
N ASN A 93 23.81 14.05 0.37
CA ASN A 93 23.04 14.89 -0.56
C ASN A 93 22.31 14.10 -1.66
N GLY A 94 21.03 14.42 -1.87
CA GLY A 94 20.15 13.79 -2.85
C GLY A 94 19.01 12.98 -2.22
N TYR A 95 18.32 12.19 -3.04
CA TYR A 95 17.24 11.30 -2.63
C TYR A 95 17.53 9.87 -3.07
N GLU A 96 17.13 8.91 -2.24
CA GLU A 96 17.16 7.48 -2.51
C GLU A 96 15.75 6.99 -2.77
N LEU A 97 15.58 6.23 -3.85
CA LEU A 97 14.34 5.52 -4.11
C LEU A 97 14.31 4.23 -3.30
N ASN A 98 13.20 3.96 -2.64
CA ASN A 98 13.02 2.84 -1.74
C ASN A 98 11.69 2.14 -2.00
N LEU A 99 11.68 0.81 -1.94
CA LEU A 99 10.49 0.00 -1.80
C LEU A 99 10.02 0.03 -0.34
N ALA A 100 8.73 0.23 -0.10
CA ALA A 100 8.17 0.19 1.24
C ALA A 100 7.34 -1.07 1.49
N LEU A 101 7.78 -1.89 2.45
CA LEU A 101 7.11 -3.11 2.86
C LEU A 101 6.58 -2.99 4.29
N LYS A 102 5.33 -3.40 4.50
CA LYS A 102 4.68 -3.42 5.82
C LYS A 102 5.50 -4.24 6.83
N ALA A 103 5.48 -3.84 8.10
CA ALA A 103 6.10 -4.60 9.18
C ALA A 103 5.50 -6.01 9.28
N LEU A 104 6.32 -6.98 9.67
CA LEU A 104 5.87 -8.33 10.05
C LEU A 104 6.20 -8.53 11.51
N ASN A 105 5.27 -9.06 12.30
CA ASN A 105 5.56 -9.33 13.70
C ASN A 105 6.72 -10.32 13.86
N GLN A 106 7.32 -10.36 15.06
CA GLN A 106 8.51 -11.17 15.32
C GLN A 106 8.29 -12.67 15.10
N GLU A 107 7.10 -13.18 15.39
CA GLU A 107 6.77 -14.60 15.21
C GLU A 107 6.80 -14.99 13.72
N LEU A 108 6.18 -14.17 12.86
CA LEU A 108 6.19 -14.36 11.41
C LEU A 108 7.61 -14.21 10.82
N LEU A 109 8.42 -13.29 11.36
CA LEU A 109 9.82 -13.15 10.92
C LEU A 109 10.67 -14.36 11.29
N ILE A 110 10.46 -14.96 12.46
CA ILE A 110 11.15 -16.21 12.86
C ILE A 110 10.73 -17.37 11.96
N GLU A 111 9.45 -17.47 11.61
CA GLU A 111 8.95 -18.48 10.69
C GLU A 111 9.57 -18.32 9.29
N ALA A 112 9.55 -17.11 8.74
CA ALA A 112 10.17 -16.79 7.46
C ALA A 112 11.69 -17.10 7.43
N GLU A 113 12.39 -16.79 8.51
CA GLU A 113 13.82 -17.10 8.66
C GLU A 113 14.10 -18.61 8.62
N ARG A 114 13.25 -19.43 9.27
CA ARG A 114 13.37 -20.90 9.23
C ARG A 114 13.15 -21.47 7.83
N GLU A 115 12.20 -20.92 7.09
CA GLU A 115 11.90 -21.33 5.71
C GLU A 115 12.88 -20.75 4.67
N ASN A 116 13.85 -19.93 5.11
CA ASN A 116 14.75 -19.17 4.24
C ASN A 116 13.98 -18.32 3.22
N ALA A 117 12.87 -17.71 3.66
CA ALA A 117 11.98 -16.94 2.81
C ALA A 117 12.64 -15.65 2.31
N TYR A 118 12.39 -15.31 1.06
CA TYR A 118 12.84 -14.06 0.46
C TYR A 118 11.89 -13.59 -0.63
N LEU A 119 12.04 -12.32 -1.01
CA LEU A 119 11.43 -11.76 -2.20
C LEU A 119 12.50 -11.26 -3.17
N GLU A 120 12.20 -11.36 -4.46
CA GLU A 120 12.98 -10.74 -5.53
C GLU A 120 12.21 -9.57 -6.11
N VAL A 121 12.80 -8.38 -6.06
CA VAL A 121 12.30 -7.20 -6.75
C VAL A 121 12.99 -7.17 -8.11
N ILE A 122 12.22 -7.35 -9.17
CA ILE A 122 12.69 -7.42 -10.55
C ILE A 122 12.40 -6.09 -11.24
N PHE A 123 13.42 -5.50 -11.87
CA PHE A 123 13.36 -4.22 -12.58
C PHE A 123 14.11 -4.33 -13.90
N GLY A 124 13.39 -4.72 -14.95
CA GLY A 124 13.98 -4.97 -16.26
C GLY A 124 14.80 -6.25 -16.26
N GLU A 125 16.11 -6.14 -16.52
CA GLU A 125 17.05 -7.27 -16.55
C GLU A 125 17.75 -7.48 -15.20
N SER A 126 17.58 -6.54 -14.28
CA SER A 126 18.17 -6.58 -12.95
C SER A 126 17.17 -7.08 -11.93
N LYS A 127 17.69 -7.68 -10.86
CA LYS A 127 16.90 -8.10 -9.70
C LYS A 127 17.62 -7.83 -8.40
N LYS A 128 16.85 -7.58 -7.35
CA LYS A 128 17.34 -7.42 -5.98
C LYS A 128 16.63 -8.38 -5.06
N ARG A 129 17.41 -9.24 -4.40
CA ARG A 129 16.91 -10.14 -3.35
C ARG A 129 16.83 -9.41 -2.02
N ILE A 130 15.73 -9.62 -1.30
CA ILE A 130 15.51 -9.15 0.06
C ILE A 130 15.06 -10.35 0.89
N ASN A 131 15.88 -10.78 1.85
CA ASN A 131 15.52 -11.86 2.77
C ASN A 131 14.46 -11.35 3.76
N ILE A 132 13.46 -12.20 4.02
CA ILE A 132 12.40 -11.90 4.98
C ILE A 132 12.82 -12.49 6.32
N ASP A 133 13.53 -11.69 7.10
CA ASP A 133 14.12 -12.10 8.38
C ASP A 133 14.19 -10.92 9.36
N ARG A 134 14.57 -11.21 10.60
CA ARG A 134 14.68 -10.22 11.68
C ARG A 134 15.85 -9.25 11.53
N PHE A 135 16.78 -9.49 10.60
CA PHE A 135 17.91 -8.60 10.34
C PHE A 135 17.52 -7.49 9.35
N ASN A 136 16.69 -7.84 8.37
CA ASN A 136 16.27 -6.95 7.29
C ASN A 136 14.93 -6.25 7.58
N PHE A 137 14.07 -6.83 8.42
CA PHE A 137 12.75 -6.28 8.74
C PHE A 137 12.63 -5.90 10.20
N SER A 138 12.15 -4.68 10.44
CA SER A 138 11.50 -4.26 11.67
C SER A 138 10.11 -4.87 11.78
N GLY A 139 9.78 -5.33 12.98
CA GLY A 139 8.43 -5.81 13.30
C GLY A 139 7.45 -4.75 13.77
N GLU A 140 7.91 -3.49 13.87
CA GLU A 140 7.11 -2.38 14.39
C GLU A 140 6.89 -1.28 13.35
N GLU A 141 7.82 -1.13 12.40
CA GLU A 141 7.85 -0.02 11.47
C GLU A 141 7.88 -0.46 10.00
N LEU A 142 7.53 0.47 9.12
CA LEU A 142 7.61 0.28 7.68
C LEU A 142 9.08 0.05 7.25
N ASN A 143 9.32 -1.00 6.48
CA ASN A 143 10.65 -1.38 6.04
C ASN A 143 10.94 -0.78 4.67
N LEU A 144 12.03 -0.02 4.58
CA LEU A 144 12.45 0.68 3.36
C LEU A 144 13.68 0.00 2.77
N PHE A 145 13.51 -0.56 1.58
CA PHE A 145 14.59 -1.21 0.85
C PHE A 145 14.98 -0.39 -0.36
N LYS A 146 16.24 0.08 -0.39
CA LYS A 146 16.75 0.89 -1.49
C LYS A 146 16.59 0.16 -2.83
N ILE A 147 16.17 0.89 -3.86
CA ILE A 147 16.15 0.44 -5.24
C ILE A 147 17.21 1.26 -5.98
N ASP A 148 18.22 0.57 -6.51
CA ASP A 148 19.37 1.22 -7.14
C ASP A 148 19.15 1.53 -8.63
N GLN A 149 18.13 0.93 -9.24
CA GLN A 149 17.81 1.11 -10.66
C GLN A 149 16.31 1.19 -10.88
N TYR A 150 15.89 2.14 -11.70
CA TYR A 150 14.54 2.20 -12.21
C TYR A 150 14.45 1.38 -13.50
N PRO A 151 13.41 0.55 -13.70
CA PRO A 151 13.26 -0.20 -14.93
C PRO A 151 13.19 0.75 -16.13
N LYS A 152 13.71 0.29 -17.27
CA LYS A 152 13.52 1.00 -18.55
C LYS A 152 12.02 1.22 -18.80
N PHE A 153 11.72 2.29 -19.53
CA PHE A 153 10.36 2.68 -19.93
C PHE A 153 9.48 1.47 -20.32
N ASN A 154 8.22 1.46 -19.88
CA ASN A 154 7.22 0.40 -20.12
C ASN A 154 7.51 -1.00 -19.52
N LYS A 155 8.51 -1.16 -18.64
CA LYS A 155 8.65 -2.39 -17.84
C LYS A 155 8.21 -2.12 -16.40
N GLN A 156 7.20 -2.86 -15.94
CA GLN A 156 6.73 -2.79 -14.57
C GLN A 156 7.74 -3.45 -13.62
N PHE A 157 7.75 -3.02 -12.36
CA PHE A 157 8.40 -3.80 -11.31
C PHE A 157 7.55 -5.03 -11.03
N VAL A 158 8.22 -6.17 -10.87
CA VAL A 158 7.59 -7.42 -10.44
C VAL A 158 8.23 -7.82 -9.11
N ILE A 159 7.40 -8.28 -8.17
CA ILE A 159 7.86 -8.85 -6.90
C ILE A 159 7.49 -10.32 -6.89
N GLU A 160 8.50 -11.17 -6.84
CA GLU A 160 8.36 -12.62 -6.73
C GLU A 160 8.73 -13.09 -5.32
N TYR A 161 8.06 -14.13 -4.85
CA TYR A 161 8.22 -14.66 -3.50
C TYR A 161 8.73 -16.10 -3.56
N VAL A 162 9.72 -16.41 -2.72
CA VAL A 162 10.29 -17.74 -2.60
C VAL A 162 10.22 -18.18 -1.14
N ASN A 163 9.74 -19.41 -0.92
CA ASN A 163 9.56 -20.03 0.39
C ASN A 163 8.76 -19.18 1.39
N LEU A 164 7.81 -18.36 0.91
CA LEU A 164 7.00 -17.54 1.81
C LEU A 164 6.02 -18.44 2.59
N PRO A 165 6.07 -18.44 3.94
CA PRO A 165 5.13 -19.18 4.76
C PRO A 165 3.68 -18.78 4.47
N ALA A 166 2.76 -19.74 4.55
CA ALA A 166 1.33 -19.50 4.28
C ALA A 166 0.68 -18.56 5.32
N SER A 167 1.28 -18.45 6.51
CA SER A 167 0.89 -17.52 7.58
C SER A 167 1.17 -16.05 7.23
N ILE A 168 2.04 -15.79 6.25
CA ILE A 168 2.44 -14.44 5.85
C ILE A 168 1.64 -14.02 4.63
N ASP A 169 0.78 -13.01 4.83
CA ASP A 169 0.16 -12.31 3.72
C ASP A 169 1.22 -11.71 2.80
N LYS A 170 1.22 -12.12 1.53
CA LYS A 170 2.06 -11.48 0.50
C LYS A 170 1.82 -9.98 0.48
N TRP A 171 2.87 -9.20 0.23
CA TRP A 171 2.66 -7.85 -0.30
C TRP A 171 2.25 -7.94 -1.77
N SER A 172 1.92 -6.80 -2.38
CA SER A 172 1.58 -6.76 -3.79
C SER A 172 2.77 -7.19 -4.64
N ASN A 173 2.50 -7.99 -5.67
CA ASN A 173 3.49 -8.48 -6.61
C ASN A 173 3.91 -7.45 -7.67
N PHE A 174 3.43 -6.20 -7.58
CA PHE A 174 3.73 -5.13 -8.52
C PHE A 174 3.84 -3.76 -7.86
N ILE A 175 4.38 -2.79 -8.59
CA ILE A 175 4.51 -1.38 -8.21
C ILE A 175 3.83 -0.51 -9.27
N ASN A 176 2.95 0.41 -8.87
CA ASN A 176 2.15 1.29 -9.73
C ASN A 176 2.25 2.75 -9.20
N PRO A 177 2.30 3.80 -10.04
CA PRO A 177 2.35 3.81 -11.49
C PRO A 177 3.74 4.08 -12.05
N VAL A 178 4.16 3.24 -12.99
CA VAL A 178 5.13 3.62 -14.01
C VAL A 178 4.35 4.45 -15.03
N LEU A 179 4.11 5.75 -14.78
CA LEU A 179 3.53 6.61 -15.80
C LEU A 179 4.58 6.82 -16.90
N GLU A 180 4.14 6.97 -18.15
CA GLU A 180 4.99 7.47 -19.24
C GLU A 180 5.67 8.81 -18.85
N SER A 181 5.08 9.58 -17.95
CA SER A 181 5.63 10.86 -17.48
C SER A 181 6.49 10.77 -16.20
N GLY A 182 6.74 9.56 -15.69
CA GLY A 182 7.48 9.34 -14.42
C GLY A 182 6.59 9.27 -13.17
N ILE A 183 7.19 9.01 -12.01
CA ILE A 183 6.46 8.87 -10.74
C ILE A 183 6.38 10.22 -10.03
N LEU A 184 5.18 10.59 -9.58
CA LEU A 184 4.96 11.72 -8.68
C LEU A 184 5.07 11.27 -7.23
N PHE A 185 5.70 12.10 -6.41
CA PHE A 185 5.83 11.88 -4.97
C PHE A 185 5.20 13.02 -4.20
N SER A 186 4.38 12.68 -3.19
CA SER A 186 3.95 13.64 -2.18
C SER A 186 5.05 13.73 -1.13
N LEU A 187 5.66 14.92 -0.97
CA LEU A 187 6.81 15.14 -0.09
C LEU A 187 6.36 15.71 1.25
N ASN A 188 6.77 15.08 2.35
CA ASN A 188 6.69 15.65 3.69
C ASN A 188 8.08 15.66 4.33
N SER A 189 8.62 16.86 4.57
CA SER A 189 9.94 17.09 5.18
C SER A 189 11.12 16.42 4.44
N ASN A 190 11.46 15.17 4.79
CA ASN A 190 12.63 14.43 4.30
C ASN A 190 12.26 13.09 3.66
N ILE A 191 10.97 12.78 3.53
CA ILE A 191 10.49 11.56 2.90
C ILE A 191 9.33 11.89 1.96
N GLY A 192 9.18 11.15 0.87
CA GLY A 192 8.07 11.30 -0.06
C GLY A 192 7.50 9.95 -0.43
N LYS A 193 6.17 9.84 -0.46
CA LYS A 193 5.46 8.62 -0.87
C LYS A 193 5.00 8.76 -2.32
N SER A 194 5.15 7.71 -3.12
CA SER A 194 4.62 7.66 -4.48
C SER A 194 3.12 7.83 -4.48
N ILE A 195 2.64 8.76 -5.29
CA ILE A 195 1.21 9.02 -5.50
C ILE A 195 0.71 7.97 -6.49
N ARG A 196 -0.31 7.22 -6.09
CA ARG A 196 -0.95 6.21 -6.94
C ARG A 196 -2.08 6.84 -7.73
N HIS A 197 -2.48 6.16 -8.81
CA HIS A 197 -3.71 6.53 -9.50
C HIS A 197 -4.90 6.40 -8.53
N GLY A 198 -5.65 7.48 -8.32
CA GLY A 198 -6.75 7.55 -7.35
C GLY A 198 -6.37 8.19 -6.01
N ASP A 199 -5.08 8.37 -5.70
CA ASP A 199 -4.67 9.12 -4.52
C ASP A 199 -5.04 10.61 -4.70
N THR A 200 -5.73 11.18 -3.72
CA THR A 200 -6.04 12.61 -3.66
C THR A 200 -4.80 13.40 -3.24
N ILE A 201 -4.42 14.43 -4.01
CA ILE A 201 -3.24 15.31 -3.77
C ILE A 201 -3.64 16.56 -2.99
#